data_AF-A0A3R7FLG7-F1
#
_entry.id   AF-A0A3R7FLG7-F1
#
_cell.length_a   1.000
_cell.length_b   1.000
_cell.length_c   1.000
_cell.angle_alpha   90.00
_cell.angle_beta   90.00
_cell.angle_gamma   90.00
#
_symmetry.space_group_name_H-M   'P 1'
#
loop_
_entity.id
_entity.type
_entity.pdbx_description
1 polymer ?
#
loop_
_entity_poly.entity_id
_entity_poly.type
_entity_poly.pdbx_seq_one_letter_code
_entity_poly.pdbx_strand_id
1 'polypeptide(L)'
;MHIIVEKECALCNVTYPSFLLHRCVICGKLYCNNCILFENGKPVCLRCAKRRISPTVTWRSKYAYLREYLAQRAKYSRYVKLSFKKIEEIMNDKLPPSALNDPRWWSNIHSRSHSESWLSVGWRVDKVNLNEKTVTFVRAKWMQTKRSEKKKRRRVSSAFKALALRPRRRKQRISKRKIVEMKARVENIKRQMASEKRIRGLKPRSVYEKRLYKLGEKPRNIH
;
A
#
# COMPACT_ATOMS: atom_id res chain seq x y z
N MET A 1 3.52 41.22 -6.55
CA MET A 1 3.07 40.34 -5.44
C MET A 1 2.95 38.91 -5.97
N HIS A 2 3.77 37.97 -5.48
CA HIS A 2 3.58 36.55 -5.82
C HIS A 2 2.43 35.99 -4.98
N ILE A 3 1.33 35.61 -5.63
CA ILE A 3 0.21 34.97 -4.95
C ILE A 3 0.63 33.55 -4.56
N ILE A 4 0.87 33.34 -3.27
CA ILE A 4 1.19 32.00 -2.74
C ILE A 4 -0.11 31.25 -2.55
N VAL A 5 -0.45 30.39 -3.51
CA VAL A 5 -1.60 29.49 -3.38
C VAL A 5 -1.22 28.33 -2.46
N GLU A 6 -1.88 28.22 -1.30
CA GLU A 6 -1.71 27.09 -0.38
C GLU A 6 -2.65 25.94 -0.74
N LYS A 7 -2.14 24.70 -0.64
CA LYS A 7 -2.92 23.48 -0.86
C LYS A 7 -2.58 22.43 0.18
N GLU A 8 -3.52 21.52 0.44
CA GLU A 8 -3.33 20.44 1.41
C GLU A 8 -2.61 19.23 0.80
N CYS A 9 -1.71 18.62 1.57
CA CYS A 9 -1.16 17.31 1.23
C CYS A 9 -2.19 16.21 1.52
N ALA A 10 -2.50 15.38 0.52
CA ALA A 10 -3.50 14.32 0.64
C ALA A 10 -3.12 13.12 1.55
N LEU A 11 -1.94 13.14 2.19
CA LEU A 11 -1.49 12.10 3.12
C LEU A 11 -1.40 12.61 4.56
N CYS A 12 -0.70 13.72 4.80
CA CYS A 12 -0.57 14.31 6.14
C CYS A 12 -1.62 15.37 6.47
N ASN A 13 -2.42 15.82 5.48
CA ASN A 13 -3.48 16.83 5.60
C ASN A 13 -2.99 18.17 6.18
N VAL A 14 -1.72 18.51 5.94
CA VAL A 14 -1.15 19.81 6.29
C VAL A 14 -1.12 20.69 5.04
N THR A 15 -1.36 21.99 5.22
CA THR A 15 -1.26 23.00 4.17
C THR A 15 0.20 23.34 3.86
N TYR A 16 0.51 23.42 2.58
CA TYR A 16 1.81 23.83 2.06
C TYR A 16 1.61 24.75 0.86
N PRO A 17 2.59 25.63 0.56
CA PRO A 17 2.63 26.32 -0.71
C PRO A 17 2.57 25.35 -1.89
N SER A 18 1.71 25.62 -2.86
CA SER A 18 1.42 24.71 -3.99
C SER A 18 2.66 24.30 -4.79
N PHE A 19 3.65 25.17 -4.92
CA PHE A 19 4.90 24.89 -5.62
C PHE A 19 5.80 23.84 -4.92
N LEU A 20 5.59 23.59 -3.63
CA LEU A 20 6.28 22.53 -2.86
C LEU A 20 5.52 21.19 -2.88
N LEU A 21 4.34 21.16 -3.49
CA LEU A 21 3.56 19.95 -3.62
C LEU A 21 3.80 19.28 -4.96
N HIS A 22 3.88 17.96 -4.93
CA HIS A 22 4.10 17.14 -6.11
C HIS A 22 2.85 16.30 -6.42
N ARG A 23 2.50 16.24 -7.70
CA ARG A 23 1.40 15.42 -8.20
C ARG A 23 1.87 13.98 -8.38
N CYS A 24 1.22 13.04 -7.69
CA CYS A 24 1.53 11.62 -7.84
C CYS A 24 1.06 11.12 -9.22
N VAL A 25 1.93 10.42 -9.96
CA VAL A 25 1.60 9.87 -11.29
C VAL A 25 0.54 8.77 -11.26
N ILE A 26 0.31 8.13 -10.11
CA ILE A 26 -0.61 7.00 -9.98
C ILE A 26 -2.02 7.44 -9.56
N CYS A 27 -2.11 8.31 -8.55
CA CYS A 27 -3.41 8.74 -8.00
C CYS A 27 -3.78 10.19 -8.30
N GLY A 28 -2.90 10.97 -8.93
CA GLY A 28 -3.17 12.35 -9.35
C GLY A 28 -3.27 13.39 -8.23
N LYS A 29 -3.17 12.99 -6.96
CA LYS A 29 -3.27 13.91 -5.81
C LYS A 29 -1.95 14.60 -5.50
N LEU A 30 -2.02 15.71 -4.76
CA LEU A 30 -0.89 16.51 -4.32
C LEU A 30 -0.31 16.03 -2.99
N TYR A 31 1.02 15.95 -2.92
CA TYR A 31 1.75 15.47 -1.75
C TYR A 31 2.98 16.34 -1.46
N CYS A 32 3.26 16.56 -0.17
CA CYS A 32 4.48 17.25 0.25
C CYS A 32 5.72 16.36 0.07
N ASN A 33 6.91 16.96 0.18
CA ASN A 33 8.20 16.29 0.05
C ASN A 33 8.38 15.06 0.95
N ASN A 34 7.78 15.07 2.15
CA ASN A 34 7.84 13.94 3.09
C ASN A 34 6.92 12.79 2.68
N CYS A 35 5.85 13.07 1.95
CA CYS A 35 4.81 12.09 1.61
C CYS A 35 4.96 11.53 0.19
N ILE A 36 6.09 11.78 -0.47
CA ILE A 36 6.33 11.39 -1.85
C ILE A 36 7.73 10.81 -2.07
N LEU A 37 7.79 9.78 -2.91
CA LEU A 37 8.98 9.13 -3.41
C LEU A 37 9.18 9.49 -4.89
N PHE A 38 10.41 9.41 -5.35
CA PHE A 38 10.73 9.65 -6.76
C PHE A 38 11.39 8.40 -7.31
N GLU A 39 10.60 7.59 -7.99
CA GLU A 39 11.07 6.37 -8.67
C GLU A 39 11.42 6.74 -10.11
N ASN A 40 12.68 6.58 -10.51
CA ASN A 40 13.17 6.94 -11.86
C ASN A 40 12.83 8.39 -12.26
N GLY A 41 12.86 9.31 -11.29
CA GLY A 41 12.49 10.72 -11.51
C GLY A 41 10.98 11.00 -11.52
N LYS A 42 10.11 9.98 -11.41
CA LYS A 42 8.66 10.15 -11.39
C LYS A 42 8.11 10.22 -9.95
N PRO A 43 7.29 11.23 -9.62
CA PRO A 43 6.71 11.40 -8.29
C PRO A 43 5.62 10.36 -7.98
N VAL A 44 5.84 9.53 -6.95
CA VAL A 44 4.93 8.48 -6.47
C VAL A 44 4.66 8.67 -4.98
N CYS A 45 3.40 8.80 -4.56
CA CYS A 45 3.09 8.99 -3.14
C CYS A 45 3.32 7.72 -2.31
N LEU A 46 3.63 7.87 -1.02
CA LEU A 46 3.92 6.74 -0.12
C LEU A 46 2.78 5.72 -0.05
N ARG A 47 1.52 6.16 -0.20
CA ARG A 47 0.36 5.26 -0.20
C ARG A 47 0.33 4.37 -1.45
N CYS A 48 0.63 4.94 -2.62
CA CYS A 48 0.67 4.17 -3.86
C CYS A 48 1.91 3.26 -3.92
N ALA A 49 3.07 3.73 -3.44
CA ALA A 49 4.26 2.89 -3.30
C ALA A 49 3.99 1.70 -2.36
N LYS A 50 3.40 1.95 -1.17
CA LYS A 50 3.00 0.89 -0.24
C LYS A 50 2.05 -0.11 -0.90
N ARG A 51 1.06 0.35 -1.65
CA ARG A 51 0.11 -0.54 -2.33
C ARG A 51 0.78 -1.45 -3.36
N ARG A 52 1.85 -0.99 -4.03
CA ARG A 52 2.61 -1.80 -4.98
C ARG A 52 3.44 -2.89 -4.29
N ILE A 53 4.11 -2.54 -3.19
CA ILE A 53 5.06 -3.45 -2.49
C ILE A 53 4.30 -4.43 -1.58
N SER A 54 3.25 -3.96 -0.94
CA SER A 54 2.37 -4.77 -0.08
C SER A 54 0.94 -4.56 -0.57
N PRO A 55 0.53 -5.23 -1.66
CA PRO A 55 -0.87 -5.23 -2.04
C PRO A 55 -1.63 -5.86 -0.87
N THR A 56 -2.49 -5.05 -0.24
CA THR A 56 -3.47 -5.60 0.69
C THR A 56 -4.36 -6.47 -0.17
N VAL A 57 -4.14 -7.79 -0.16
CA VAL A 57 -5.08 -8.74 -0.71
C VAL A 57 -6.32 -8.62 0.16
N THR A 58 -7.22 -7.70 -0.19
CA THR A 58 -8.59 -7.78 0.25
C THR A 58 -9.10 -9.01 -0.45
N TRP A 59 -8.97 -10.17 0.17
CA TRP A 59 -9.80 -11.32 -0.19
C TRP A 59 -11.22 -10.77 -0.15
N ARG A 60 -11.80 -10.53 -1.33
CA ARG A 60 -13.21 -10.20 -1.41
C ARG A 60 -13.88 -11.44 -0.83
N SER A 61 -14.44 -11.31 0.36
CA SER A 61 -15.21 -12.41 0.93
C SER A 61 -16.29 -12.76 -0.09
N LYS A 62 -16.63 -14.04 -0.22
CA LYS A 62 -17.76 -14.53 -1.04
C LYS A 62 -19.02 -13.65 -0.88
N TYR A 63 -19.25 -13.16 0.33
CA TYR A 63 -20.38 -12.32 0.71
C TYR A 63 -20.22 -10.81 0.42
N ALA A 64 -19.11 -10.38 -0.18
CA ALA A 64 -18.84 -8.97 -0.47
C ALA A 64 -19.85 -8.37 -1.45
N TYR A 65 -20.30 -9.15 -2.45
CA TYR A 65 -21.31 -8.70 -3.41
C TYR A 65 -22.68 -8.49 -2.76
N LEU A 66 -23.07 -9.39 -1.84
CA LEU A 66 -24.30 -9.23 -1.07
C LEU A 66 -24.26 -7.95 -0.21
N ARG A 67 -23.12 -7.68 0.42
CA ARG A 67 -22.89 -6.44 1.17
C ARG A 67 -23.06 -5.20 0.29
N GLU A 68 -22.47 -5.18 -0.89
CA GLU A 68 -22.57 -4.06 -1.83
C GLU A 68 -23.99 -3.86 -2.36
N TYR A 69 -24.69 -4.95 -2.68
CA TYR A 69 -26.09 -4.93 -3.08
C TYR A 69 -26.99 -4.30 -2.01
N LEU A 70 -26.85 -4.75 -0.75
CA LEU A 70 -27.61 -4.21 0.37
C LEU A 70 -27.25 -2.74 0.65
N ALA A 71 -25.97 -2.36 0.53
CA ALA A 71 -25.55 -0.97 0.66
C ALA A 71 -26.19 -0.05 -0.40
N GLN A 72 -26.31 -0.52 -1.65
CA GLN A 72 -27.00 0.22 -2.71
C GLN A 72 -28.50 0.33 -2.45
N ARG A 73 -29.15 -0.77 -2.03
CA ARG A 73 -30.58 -0.78 -1.68
C ARG A 73 -30.92 0.11 -0.50
N ALA A 74 -29.98 0.33 0.43
CA ALA A 74 -30.16 1.19 1.60
C ALA A 74 -30.48 2.66 1.26
N LYS A 75 -30.16 3.10 0.03
CA LYS A 75 -30.48 4.46 -0.45
C LYS A 75 -31.98 4.67 -0.67
N TYR A 76 -32.72 3.60 -1.01
CA TYR A 76 -34.10 3.71 -1.48
C TYR A 76 -35.10 2.87 -0.68
N SER A 77 -34.66 1.82 0.02
CA SER A 77 -35.55 0.95 0.79
C SER A 77 -35.08 0.72 2.22
N ARG A 78 -36.04 0.52 3.13
CA ARG A 78 -35.84 0.12 4.53
C ARG A 78 -36.00 -1.38 4.74
N TYR A 79 -36.62 -2.09 3.80
CA TYR A 79 -36.84 -3.54 3.85
C TYR A 79 -36.55 -4.15 2.48
N VAL A 80 -35.95 -5.35 2.47
CA VAL A 80 -35.66 -6.09 1.23
C VAL A 80 -35.94 -7.57 1.47
N LYS A 81 -36.90 -8.13 0.73
CA LYS A 81 -37.13 -9.58 0.67
C LYS A 81 -36.32 -10.13 -0.51
N LEU A 82 -35.45 -11.12 -0.25
CA LEU A 82 -34.67 -11.82 -1.27
C LEU A 82 -34.95 -13.32 -1.19
N SER A 83 -35.01 -13.98 -2.34
CA SER A 83 -34.97 -15.44 -2.39
C SER A 83 -33.53 -15.95 -2.30
N PHE A 84 -33.33 -17.18 -1.85
CA PHE A 84 -32.01 -17.82 -1.80
C PHE A 84 -31.35 -17.84 -3.17
N LYS A 85 -32.09 -18.20 -4.23
CA LYS A 85 -31.61 -18.14 -5.61
C LYS A 85 -31.10 -16.75 -5.99
N LYS A 86 -31.81 -15.69 -5.58
CA LYS A 86 -31.36 -14.32 -5.86
C LYS A 86 -30.08 -13.96 -5.11
N ILE A 87 -29.92 -14.46 -3.88
CA ILE A 87 -28.71 -14.26 -3.08
C ILE A 87 -27.52 -14.98 -3.73
N GLU A 88 -27.70 -16.19 -4.22
CA GLU A 88 -26.67 -16.95 -4.95
C GLU A 88 -26.24 -16.25 -6.24
N GLU A 89 -27.19 -15.70 -7.01
CA GLU A 89 -26.91 -14.87 -8.18
C GLU A 89 -26.09 -13.62 -7.81
N ILE A 90 -26.44 -12.94 -6.72
CA ILE A 90 -25.72 -11.73 -6.27
C ILE A 90 -24.30 -12.09 -5.83
N MET A 91 -24.12 -13.19 -5.11
CA MET A 91 -22.79 -13.64 -4.66
C MET A 91 -21.97 -14.29 -5.77
N ASN A 92 -22.61 -14.64 -6.89
CA ASN A 92 -22.07 -15.47 -7.95
C ASN A 92 -21.49 -16.81 -7.43
N ASP A 93 -22.13 -17.36 -6.40
CA ASP A 93 -21.69 -18.57 -5.70
C ASP A 93 -22.87 -19.18 -4.92
N LYS A 94 -22.85 -20.50 -4.71
CA LYS A 94 -23.93 -21.27 -4.08
C LYS A 94 -23.96 -21.06 -2.56
N LEU A 95 -25.14 -21.00 -1.97
CA LEU A 95 -25.29 -20.97 -0.52
C LEU A 95 -24.88 -22.32 0.08
N PRO A 96 -24.18 -22.34 1.22
CA PRO A 96 -23.82 -23.60 1.87
C PRO A 96 -25.08 -24.33 2.35
N PRO A 97 -25.07 -25.68 2.46
CA PRO A 97 -26.20 -26.45 2.96
C PRO A 97 -26.73 -25.97 4.31
N SER A 98 -25.85 -25.49 5.19
CA SER A 98 -26.23 -24.91 6.49
C SER A 98 -27.14 -23.68 6.36
N ALA A 99 -26.99 -22.86 5.31
CA ALA A 99 -27.87 -21.72 5.07
C ALA A 99 -29.27 -22.13 4.61
N LEU A 100 -29.38 -23.32 4.00
CA LEU A 100 -30.63 -23.87 3.50
C LEU A 100 -31.41 -24.62 4.60
N ASN A 101 -30.69 -25.26 5.51
CA ASN A 101 -31.27 -26.17 6.51
C ASN A 101 -31.39 -25.56 7.92
N ASP A 102 -30.54 -24.59 8.28
CA ASP A 102 -30.51 -24.03 9.63
C ASP A 102 -30.80 -22.51 9.63
N PRO A 103 -31.92 -22.06 10.23
CA PRO A 103 -32.22 -20.64 10.39
C PRO A 103 -31.14 -19.89 11.18
N ARG A 104 -30.39 -20.56 12.08
CA ARG A 104 -29.32 -19.95 12.88
C ARG A 104 -28.15 -19.50 12.02
N TRP A 105 -28.01 -20.03 10.80
CA TRP A 105 -27.02 -19.53 9.85
C TRP A 105 -27.25 -18.06 9.49
N TRP A 106 -28.52 -17.64 9.43
CA TRP A 106 -28.94 -16.26 9.14
C TRP A 106 -28.96 -15.36 10.38
N SER A 107 -28.33 -15.78 11.47
CA SER A 107 -28.27 -15.00 12.71
C SER A 107 -27.43 -13.73 12.58
N ASN A 108 -27.78 -12.72 13.39
CA ASN A 108 -27.12 -11.42 13.42
C ASN A 108 -25.91 -11.42 14.38
N ILE A 109 -25.00 -12.39 14.25
CA ILE A 109 -23.81 -12.53 15.12
C ILE A 109 -22.58 -11.85 14.49
N HIS A 110 -21.95 -10.95 15.23
CA HIS A 110 -20.64 -10.39 14.88
C HIS A 110 -19.54 -11.41 15.16
N SER A 111 -18.81 -11.85 14.11
CA SER A 111 -17.65 -12.79 14.10
C SER A 111 -17.70 -13.69 12.86
N ARG A 112 -18.88 -13.88 12.27
CA ARG A 112 -19.08 -14.73 11.10
C ARG A 112 -19.00 -13.93 9.82
N SER A 113 -18.25 -14.42 8.84
CA SER A 113 -18.00 -13.74 7.56
C SER A 113 -19.27 -13.48 6.74
N HIS A 114 -20.28 -14.36 6.83
CA HIS A 114 -21.58 -14.15 6.21
C HIS A 114 -22.38 -13.07 6.93
N SER A 115 -22.54 -13.16 8.26
CA SER A 115 -23.31 -12.19 9.04
C SER A 115 -22.73 -10.78 8.96
N GLU A 116 -21.40 -10.66 8.94
CA GLU A 116 -20.72 -9.38 8.77
C GLU A 116 -21.10 -8.69 7.43
N SER A 117 -21.50 -9.45 6.41
CA SER A 117 -21.86 -8.88 5.11
C SER A 117 -23.10 -7.98 5.14
N TRP A 118 -24.12 -8.29 5.94
CA TRP A 118 -25.28 -7.40 6.11
C TRP A 118 -25.12 -6.46 7.32
N LEU A 119 -24.51 -6.94 8.41
CA LEU A 119 -24.31 -6.12 9.62
C LEU A 119 -23.40 -4.91 9.36
N SER A 120 -22.30 -5.09 8.62
CA SER A 120 -21.35 -4.00 8.33
C SER A 120 -21.95 -2.84 7.52
N VAL A 121 -23.07 -3.09 6.83
CA VAL A 121 -23.82 -2.09 6.05
C VAL A 121 -25.12 -1.64 6.73
N GLY A 122 -25.31 -1.99 8.01
CA GLY A 122 -26.44 -1.56 8.82
C GLY A 122 -27.76 -2.27 8.49
N TRP A 123 -27.68 -3.46 7.91
CA TRP A 123 -28.81 -4.35 7.68
C TRP A 123 -28.79 -5.48 8.71
N ARG A 124 -29.96 -5.98 9.07
CA ARG A 124 -30.15 -7.18 9.90
C ARG A 124 -31.15 -8.10 9.23
N VAL A 125 -31.02 -9.39 9.47
CA VAL A 125 -32.06 -10.36 9.10
C VAL A 125 -33.20 -10.26 10.12
N ASP A 126 -34.43 -10.13 9.62
CA ASP A 126 -35.65 -10.04 10.43
C ASP A 126 -36.42 -11.37 10.43
N LYS A 127 -36.71 -11.90 9.24
CA LYS A 127 -37.43 -13.17 9.07
C LYS A 127 -36.76 -14.04 8.00
N VAL A 128 -36.73 -15.34 8.26
CA VAL A 128 -36.20 -16.37 7.35
C VAL A 128 -37.28 -17.43 7.19
N ASN A 129 -37.72 -17.64 5.95
CA ASN A 129 -38.64 -18.72 5.59
C ASN A 129 -37.84 -19.76 4.80
N LEU A 130 -37.52 -20.90 5.44
CA LEU A 130 -36.80 -21.98 4.76
C LEU A 130 -37.66 -22.69 3.70
N ASN A 131 -38.97 -22.85 3.96
CA ASN A 131 -39.91 -23.48 3.03
C ASN A 131 -40.02 -22.71 1.72
N GLU A 132 -40.20 -21.38 1.81
CA GLU A 132 -40.25 -20.49 0.64
C GLU A 132 -38.84 -20.13 0.11
N LYS A 133 -37.79 -20.52 0.83
CA LYS A 133 -36.39 -20.12 0.55
C LYS A 133 -36.23 -18.60 0.43
N THR A 134 -36.81 -17.84 1.37
CA THR A 134 -36.73 -16.37 1.37
C THR A 134 -36.20 -15.80 2.69
N VAL A 135 -35.49 -14.68 2.58
CA VAL A 135 -34.95 -13.90 3.70
C VAL A 135 -35.41 -12.47 3.58
N THR A 136 -35.87 -11.91 4.69
CA THR A 136 -36.22 -10.51 4.80
C THR A 136 -35.13 -9.78 5.59
N PHE A 137 -34.46 -8.85 4.92
CA PHE A 137 -33.52 -7.93 5.51
C PHE A 137 -34.24 -6.64 5.87
N VAL A 138 -33.98 -6.13 7.06
CA VAL A 138 -34.49 -4.85 7.54
C VAL A 138 -33.30 -3.98 7.89
N ARG A 139 -33.38 -2.70 7.55
CA ARG A 139 -32.38 -1.73 7.96
C ARG A 139 -32.47 -1.57 9.48
N ALA A 140 -31.40 -1.94 10.18
CA ALA A 140 -31.31 -1.59 11.59
C ALA A 140 -31.36 -0.06 11.66
N LYS A 141 -32.32 0.52 12.42
CA LYS A 141 -32.24 1.95 12.77
C LYS A 141 -30.85 2.13 13.36
N TRP A 142 -30.04 2.96 12.71
CA TRP A 142 -28.72 3.24 13.22
C TRP A 142 -28.95 3.90 14.59
N MET A 143 -28.77 3.16 15.70
CA MET A 143 -28.05 3.77 16.82
C MET A 143 -26.82 4.32 16.14
N GLN A 144 -26.73 5.65 16.07
CA GLN A 144 -25.64 6.28 15.35
C GLN A 144 -24.36 5.61 15.81
N THR A 145 -23.77 4.74 14.98
CA THR A 145 -22.41 4.29 15.19
C THR A 145 -21.67 5.60 15.19
N LYS A 146 -21.36 6.12 16.39
CA LYS A 146 -20.73 7.41 16.63
C LYS A 146 -19.69 7.50 15.56
N ARG A 147 -19.92 8.35 14.56
CA ARG A 147 -19.25 8.37 13.27
C ARG A 147 -17.76 8.33 13.52
N SER A 148 -17.19 7.11 13.60
CA SER A 148 -16.08 6.73 14.49
C SER A 148 -15.20 7.93 14.73
N GLU A 149 -15.48 8.65 15.84
CA GLU A 149 -15.03 10.04 16.11
C GLU A 149 -13.80 10.31 15.29
N LYS A 150 -13.95 10.97 14.11
CA LYS A 150 -12.90 11.13 13.07
C LYS A 150 -11.55 11.13 13.77
N LYS A 151 -10.86 9.97 13.85
CA LYS A 151 -9.73 9.76 14.79
C LYS A 151 -8.93 11.04 14.81
N LYS A 152 -8.98 11.79 15.94
CA LYS A 152 -8.46 13.17 16.00
C LYS A 152 -7.17 13.21 15.21
N ARG A 153 -7.18 13.94 14.09
CA ARG A 153 -6.06 13.96 13.14
C ARG A 153 -4.80 14.23 13.98
N ARG A 154 -3.87 13.26 14.03
CA ARG A 154 -2.63 13.43 14.78
C ARG A 154 -1.98 14.72 14.28
N ARG A 155 -1.80 15.69 15.16
CA ARG A 155 -1.12 16.94 14.83
C ARG A 155 0.28 16.57 14.35
N VAL A 156 0.60 17.01 13.15
CA VAL A 156 1.94 16.84 12.59
C VAL A 156 2.88 17.75 13.38
N SER A 157 4.04 17.23 13.80
CA SER A 157 5.00 18.02 14.57
C SER A 157 5.56 19.18 13.74
N SER A 158 5.97 20.26 14.41
CA SER A 158 6.65 21.41 13.78
C SER A 158 7.89 20.96 13.02
N ALA A 159 8.67 20.04 13.60
CA ALA A 159 9.83 19.41 12.97
C ALA A 159 9.49 18.70 11.65
N PHE A 160 8.37 17.95 11.60
CA PHE A 160 7.93 17.31 10.36
C PHE A 160 7.56 18.33 9.28
N LYS A 161 6.82 19.39 9.65
CA LYS A 161 6.44 20.47 8.72
C LYS A 161 7.69 21.17 8.18
N ALA A 162 8.67 21.45 9.03
CA ALA A 162 9.93 22.06 8.64
C ALA A 162 10.70 21.22 7.60
N LEU A 163 10.72 19.89 7.75
CA LEU A 163 11.35 18.99 6.77
C LEU A 163 10.64 19.02 5.41
N ALA A 164 9.31 19.11 5.40
CA ALA A 164 8.54 19.15 4.16
C ALA A 164 8.77 20.46 3.36
N LEU A 165 9.04 21.57 4.05
CA LEU A 165 9.33 22.87 3.44
C LEU A 165 10.74 22.97 2.84
N ARG A 166 11.66 22.07 3.21
CA ARG A 166 13.04 22.12 2.72
C ARG A 166 13.08 21.91 1.21
N PRO A 167 13.72 22.80 0.45
CA PRO A 167 14.01 22.55 -0.95
C PRO A 167 14.85 21.27 -1.08
N ARG A 168 14.48 20.38 -2.01
CA ARG A 168 15.32 19.22 -2.29
C ARG A 168 16.64 19.70 -2.89
N ARG A 169 17.74 19.47 -2.17
CA ARG A 169 19.09 19.68 -2.71
C ARG A 169 19.22 18.86 -3.99
N ARG A 170 19.51 19.53 -5.11
CA ARG A 170 19.89 18.83 -6.35
C ARG A 170 21.11 17.97 -6.01
N LYS A 171 21.04 16.66 -6.25
CA LYS A 171 22.21 15.79 -6.08
C LYS A 171 23.33 16.34 -6.96
N GLN A 172 24.40 16.84 -6.35
CA GLN A 172 25.54 17.34 -7.09
C GLN A 172 26.11 16.16 -7.88
N ARG A 173 26.31 16.35 -9.19
CA ARG A 173 26.85 15.28 -10.04
C ARG A 173 28.26 14.97 -9.57
N ILE A 174 28.50 13.71 -9.21
CA ILE A 174 29.84 13.22 -8.85
C ILE A 174 30.72 13.37 -10.10
N SER A 175 31.95 13.88 -9.93
CA SER A 175 32.89 14.05 -11.05
C SER A 175 33.20 12.71 -11.71
N LYS A 176 33.44 12.71 -13.03
CA LYS A 176 33.80 11.49 -13.80
C LYS A 176 34.98 10.75 -13.14
N ARG A 177 35.99 11.49 -12.67
CA ARG A 177 37.14 10.96 -11.92
C ARG A 177 36.73 10.17 -10.67
N LYS A 178 35.82 10.71 -9.86
CA LYS A 178 35.38 10.07 -8.61
C LYS A 178 34.50 8.85 -8.86
N ILE A 179 33.77 8.81 -9.99
CA ILE A 179 33.05 7.61 -10.44
C ILE A 179 34.04 6.49 -10.80
N VAL A 180 35.09 6.81 -11.57
CA VAL A 180 36.14 5.84 -11.95
C VAL A 180 36.88 5.32 -10.72
N GLU A 181 37.27 6.22 -9.80
CA GLU A 181 37.94 5.85 -8.55
C GLU A 181 37.08 4.91 -7.69
N MET A 182 35.78 5.17 -7.57
CA MET A 182 34.87 4.27 -6.85
C MET A 182 34.73 2.91 -7.54
N LYS A 183 34.63 2.87 -8.89
CA LYS A 183 34.60 1.60 -9.63
C LYS A 183 35.86 0.78 -9.39
N ALA A 184 37.03 1.41 -9.47
CA ALA A 184 38.31 0.75 -9.20
C ALA A 184 38.39 0.22 -7.76
N ARG A 185 37.90 0.98 -6.76
CA ARG A 185 37.83 0.52 -5.36
C ARG A 185 36.93 -0.71 -5.21
N VAL A 186 35.74 -0.71 -5.83
CA VAL A 186 34.83 -1.85 -5.78
C VAL A 186 35.45 -3.09 -6.43
N GLU A 187 36.13 -2.93 -7.57
CA GLU A 187 36.85 -4.04 -8.20
C GLU A 187 37.99 -4.57 -7.32
N ASN A 188 38.77 -3.70 -6.68
CA ASN A 188 39.84 -4.11 -5.77
C ASN A 188 39.30 -4.89 -4.58
N ILE A 189 38.19 -4.44 -3.97
CA ILE A 189 37.51 -5.16 -2.89
C ILE A 189 37.04 -6.55 -3.37
N LYS A 190 36.41 -6.64 -4.55
CA LYS A 190 35.99 -7.92 -5.14
C LYS A 190 37.18 -8.86 -5.36
N ARG A 191 38.31 -8.33 -5.84
CA ARG A 191 39.55 -9.10 -6.07
C ARG A 191 40.14 -9.59 -4.74
N GLN A 192 40.19 -8.74 -3.72
CA GLN A 192 40.61 -9.12 -2.36
C GLN A 192 39.74 -10.26 -1.80
N MET A 193 38.42 -10.09 -1.84
CA MET A 193 37.47 -11.12 -1.39
C MET A 193 37.63 -12.45 -2.16
N ALA A 194 37.90 -12.40 -3.46
CA ALA A 194 38.15 -13.59 -4.28
C ALA A 194 39.50 -14.26 -3.94
N SER A 195 40.54 -13.48 -3.63
CA SER A 195 41.84 -14.00 -3.21
C SER A 195 41.78 -14.64 -1.82
N GLU A 196 41.09 -14.03 -0.86
CA GLU A 196 40.87 -14.59 0.49
C GLU A 196 40.10 -15.92 0.42
N LYS A 197 39.11 -16.01 -0.47
CA LYS A 197 38.40 -17.28 -0.76
C LYS A 197 39.32 -18.36 -1.33
N ARG A 198 40.32 -18.01 -2.16
CA ARG A 198 41.27 -18.98 -2.76
C ARG A 198 42.32 -19.48 -1.77
N ILE A 199 42.74 -18.66 -0.81
CA ILE A 199 43.75 -19.03 0.20
C ILE A 199 43.25 -20.14 1.13
N ARG A 200 41.93 -20.32 1.29
CA ARG A 200 41.33 -21.39 2.11
C ARG A 200 41.37 -22.81 1.49
N GLY A 201 42.10 -23.03 0.38
CA GLY A 201 42.16 -24.39 -0.20
C GLY A 201 43.17 -24.75 -1.30
N LEU A 202 44.04 -23.86 -1.82
CA LEU A 202 45.02 -24.24 -2.88
C LEU A 202 46.42 -23.62 -2.72
N LYS A 203 47.43 -24.36 -3.24
CA LYS A 203 48.89 -24.08 -3.24
C LYS A 203 49.24 -22.63 -3.64
N PRO A 204 50.33 -22.06 -3.07
CA PRO A 204 50.74 -20.68 -3.32
C PRO A 204 51.14 -20.43 -4.79
N ARG A 205 50.90 -19.18 -5.25
CA ARG A 205 51.21 -18.72 -6.62
C ARG A 205 52.70 -18.90 -6.98
N SER A 206 52.95 -19.24 -8.25
CA SER A 206 54.28 -19.30 -8.84
C SER A 206 54.99 -17.93 -8.77
N VAL A 207 56.31 -17.95 -8.62
CA VAL A 207 57.18 -16.75 -8.61
C VAL A 207 56.96 -15.90 -9.88
N TYR A 208 56.61 -16.54 -11.01
CA TYR A 208 56.30 -15.86 -12.26
C TYR A 208 54.97 -15.09 -12.20
N GLU A 209 53.92 -15.68 -11.62
CA GLU A 209 52.60 -15.02 -11.45
C GLU A 209 52.67 -13.82 -10.49
N LYS A 210 53.55 -13.87 -9.49
CA LYS A 210 53.79 -12.74 -8.57
C LYS A 210 54.51 -11.57 -9.26
N ARG A 211 55.29 -11.84 -10.31
CA ARG A 211 56.04 -10.83 -11.09
C ARG A 211 55.16 -10.05 -12.05
N LEU A 212 54.14 -10.70 -12.62
CA LEU A 212 53.24 -10.11 -13.64
C LEU A 212 52.28 -9.04 -13.10
N TYR A 213 51.98 -9.03 -11.80
CA TYR A 213 51.07 -8.05 -11.20
C TYR A 213 51.59 -7.57 -9.85
N LYS A 214 52.53 -6.61 -9.86
CA LYS A 214 52.94 -5.92 -8.64
C LYS A 214 51.82 -4.96 -8.22
N LEU A 215 51.18 -5.25 -7.08
CA LEU A 215 50.05 -4.52 -6.48
C LEU A 215 50.34 -3.05 -6.09
N GLY A 216 51.49 -2.49 -6.47
CA GLY A 216 51.94 -1.15 -6.08
C GLY A 216 52.37 -0.24 -7.24
N GLU A 217 52.35 -0.67 -8.51
CA GLU A 217 52.67 0.24 -9.61
C GLU A 217 51.51 1.20 -9.88
N LYS A 218 51.74 2.49 -9.63
CA LYS A 218 50.83 3.56 -10.05
C LYS A 218 50.71 3.53 -11.58
N PRO A 219 49.50 3.68 -12.15
CA PRO A 219 49.34 3.72 -13.59
C PRO A 219 50.18 4.88 -14.15
N ARG A 220 51.05 4.57 -15.12
CA ARG A 220 51.74 5.62 -15.88
C ARG A 220 50.70 6.41 -16.65
N ASN A 221 50.67 7.72 -16.41
CA ASN A 221 49.85 8.62 -17.21
C ASN A 221 50.38 8.58 -18.64
N ILE A 222 49.55 8.11 -19.56
CA ILE A 222 49.75 8.30 -20.99
C ILE A 222 49.12 9.67 -21.29
N HIS A 223 49.94 10.57 -21.82
CA HIS A 223 49.56 11.93 -22.22
C HIS A 223 48.48 11.94 -23.30
#